data_AF-A0A0A0ID81-F1
#
_entry.id   AF-A0A0A0ID81-F1
#
_cell.length_a   1.000
_cell.length_b   1.000
_cell.length_c   1.000
_cell.angle_alpha   90.00
_cell.angle_beta   90.00
_cell.angle_gamma   90.00
#
_symmetry.space_group_name_H-M   'P 1'
#
loop_
_entity.id
_entity.type
_entity.pdbx_description
1 polymer ?
#
loop_
_entity_poly.entity_id
_entity_poly.type
_entity_poly.pdbx_seq_one_letter_code
_entity_poly.pdbx_strand_id
1 'polypeptide(L)'
;MIITLNIQSENIYFKIFETVNIAFNKLGINTRKAKGRPPKYSDQQIVACMIYGVNNSIFSLRELEYKIKQDIVFQKIIGLKEVPDHSTFSLRAIALEKYVYYGIYAMLIELINPSTRICAIDGTALRSSLYDSEARYGKGTRLGRYKGYKLHCTACVCDSILPLSFSVTTANVYDNQVQGLLY
;
A
#
# COMPACT_ATOMS: atom_id res chain seq x y z
N MET A 1 -26.89 7.25 -15.07
CA MET A 1 -26.18 8.42 -14.51
C MET A 1 -25.01 8.79 -15.41
N ILE A 2 -25.18 9.88 -16.17
CA ILE A 2 -24.15 10.49 -17.02
C ILE A 2 -23.40 11.46 -16.10
N ILE A 3 -22.14 11.16 -15.80
CA ILE A 3 -21.27 12.07 -15.04
C ILE A 3 -20.55 12.91 -16.09
N THR A 4 -20.66 14.23 -16.00
CA THR A 4 -19.95 15.16 -16.89
C THR A 4 -18.44 15.01 -16.69
N LEU A 5 -17.67 14.99 -17.80
CA LEU A 5 -16.21 14.82 -17.82
C LEU A 5 -15.46 15.78 -16.86
N ASN A 6 -15.95 17.01 -16.68
CA ASN A 6 -15.37 17.98 -15.74
C ASN A 6 -15.50 17.57 -14.26
N ILE A 7 -16.55 16.83 -13.87
CA ILE A 7 -16.68 16.32 -12.49
C ILE A 7 -15.71 15.16 -12.26
N GLN A 8 -15.35 14.43 -13.31
CA GLN A 8 -14.36 13.36 -13.22
C GLN A 8 -12.94 13.90 -13.02
N SER A 9 -12.52 14.95 -13.73
CA SER A 9 -11.16 15.50 -13.61
C SER A 9 -10.87 16.16 -12.25
N GLU A 10 -11.89 16.70 -11.58
CA GLU A 10 -11.75 17.25 -10.23
C GLU A 10 -11.80 16.17 -9.13
N ASN A 11 -12.34 14.99 -9.44
CA ASN A 11 -12.47 13.91 -8.47
C ASN A 11 -11.09 13.39 -8.01
N ILE A 12 -10.90 13.30 -6.70
CA ILE A 12 -9.63 12.84 -6.11
C ILE A 12 -9.25 11.43 -6.57
N TYR A 13 -10.21 10.52 -6.71
CA TYR A 13 -9.94 9.15 -7.15
C TYR A 13 -9.56 9.06 -8.62
N PHE A 14 -10.05 9.97 -9.46
CA PHE A 14 -9.60 10.07 -10.84
C PHE A 14 -8.12 10.49 -10.90
N LYS A 15 -7.74 11.54 -10.15
CA LYS A 15 -6.34 11.98 -10.06
C LYS A 15 -5.43 10.90 -9.50
N ILE A 16 -5.88 10.17 -8.47
CA ILE A 16 -5.18 9.02 -7.90
C ILE A 16 -4.99 7.94 -8.97
N PHE A 17 -6.05 7.58 -9.71
CA PHE A 17 -5.97 6.53 -10.70
C PHE A 17 -5.06 6.89 -11.88
N GLU A 18 -5.11 8.13 -12.36
CA GLU A 18 -4.16 8.65 -13.35
C GLU A 18 -2.72 8.57 -12.85
N THR A 19 -2.48 8.94 -11.59
CA THR A 19 -1.15 8.83 -10.97
C THR A 19 -0.68 7.38 -10.90
N VAL A 20 -1.56 6.44 -10.56
CA VAL A 20 -1.27 4.99 -10.59
C VAL A 20 -0.89 4.55 -12.00
N ASN A 21 -1.64 4.96 -13.02
CA ASN A 21 -1.34 4.61 -14.42
C ASN A 21 0.04 5.13 -14.85
N ILE A 22 0.38 6.39 -14.52
CA ILE A 22 1.69 6.98 -14.79
C ILE A 22 2.81 6.20 -14.08
N ALA A 23 2.62 5.85 -12.81
CA ALA A 23 3.60 5.09 -12.04
C ALA A 23 3.84 3.70 -12.64
N PHE A 24 2.78 2.99 -13.02
CA PHE A 24 2.89 1.68 -13.68
C PHE A 24 3.65 1.76 -15.01
N ASN A 25 3.37 2.78 -15.82
CA ASN A 25 4.06 3.00 -17.09
C ASN A 25 5.56 3.27 -16.86
N LYS A 26 5.91 4.10 -15.88
CA LYS A 26 7.30 4.42 -15.53
C LYS A 26 8.06 3.21 -14.98
N LEU A 27 7.42 2.35 -14.18
CA LEU A 27 8.06 1.14 -13.66
C LEU A 27 8.31 0.08 -14.75
N GLY A 28 7.84 0.30 -15.99
CA GLY A 28 7.99 -0.67 -17.06
C GLY A 28 7.33 -2.01 -16.73
N ILE A 29 6.31 -2.00 -15.85
CA ILE A 29 5.52 -3.19 -15.50
C ILE A 29 4.65 -3.50 -16.72
N ASN A 30 5.27 -4.09 -17.72
CA ASN A 30 4.55 -4.74 -18.80
C ASN A 30 3.81 -5.90 -18.14
N THR A 31 2.47 -5.86 -18.23
CA THR A 31 1.62 -6.98 -17.82
C THR A 31 2.21 -8.23 -18.45
N ARG A 32 2.83 -9.11 -17.65
CA ARG A 32 3.40 -10.35 -18.15
C ARG A 32 2.28 -11.01 -18.95
N LYS A 33 2.51 -11.29 -20.23
CA LYS A 33 1.60 -12.09 -21.06
C LYS A 33 1.61 -13.51 -20.47
N ALA A 34 0.91 -13.70 -19.36
CA ALA A 34 0.76 -14.98 -18.73
C ALA A 34 -0.08 -15.85 -19.67
N LYS A 35 0.41 -17.06 -19.96
CA LYS A 35 -0.40 -18.06 -20.66
C LYS A 35 -1.67 -18.31 -19.84
N GLY A 36 -2.84 -18.14 -20.45
CA GLY A 36 -4.12 -18.41 -19.81
C GLY A 36 -5.17 -17.34 -20.09
N ARG A 37 -6.28 -17.41 -19.36
CA ARG A 37 -7.37 -16.44 -19.45
C ARG A 37 -6.86 -15.06 -19.01
N PRO A 38 -7.17 -13.98 -19.74
CA PRO A 38 -6.85 -12.63 -19.30
C PRO A 38 -7.38 -12.39 -17.89
N PRO A 39 -6.60 -11.76 -17.01
CA PRO A 39 -7.06 -11.47 -15.66
C PRO A 39 -8.28 -10.56 -15.72
N LYS A 40 -9.29 -10.87 -14.89
CA LYS A 40 -10.55 -10.11 -14.81
C LYS A 40 -10.35 -8.65 -14.39
N TYR A 41 -9.29 -8.39 -13.62
CA TYR A 41 -8.94 -7.08 -13.08
C TYR A 41 -7.48 -6.78 -13.42
N SER A 42 -7.19 -5.55 -13.87
CA SER A 42 -5.82 -5.08 -14.06
C SER A 42 -5.14 -4.85 -12.72
N ASP A 43 -3.80 -4.85 -12.72
CA ASP A 43 -3.03 -4.56 -11.52
C ASP A 43 -3.29 -3.11 -11.03
N GLN A 44 -3.38 -2.15 -11.95
CA GLN A 44 -3.72 -0.75 -11.67
C GLN A 44 -5.07 -0.63 -10.95
N GLN A 45 -6.08 -1.39 -11.38
CA GLN A 45 -7.39 -1.42 -10.74
C GLN A 45 -7.32 -1.91 -9.30
N ILE A 46 -6.56 -2.99 -9.06
CA ILE A 46 -6.37 -3.51 -7.69
C ILE A 46 -5.63 -2.49 -6.82
N VAL A 47 -4.56 -1.88 -7.32
CA VAL A 47 -3.83 -0.84 -6.57
C VAL A 47 -4.74 0.34 -6.23
N ALA A 48 -5.54 0.81 -7.18
CA ALA A 48 -6.50 1.89 -6.95
C ALA A 48 -7.54 1.53 -5.87
N CYS A 49 -8.02 0.29 -5.85
CA CYS A 49 -8.92 -0.19 -4.79
C CYS A 49 -8.24 -0.20 -3.42
N MET A 50 -6.97 -0.60 -3.33
CA MET A 50 -6.23 -0.59 -2.07
C MET A 50 -5.99 0.84 -1.58
N ILE A 51 -5.65 1.77 -2.48
CA ILE A 51 -5.52 3.20 -2.15
C ILE A 51 -6.87 3.79 -1.70
N TYR A 52 -7.97 3.40 -2.35
CA TYR A 52 -9.32 3.77 -1.90
C TYR A 52 -9.54 3.32 -0.45
N GLY A 53 -9.14 2.10 -0.09
CA GLY A 53 -9.21 1.61 1.28
C GLY A 53 -8.45 2.48 2.26
N VAL A 54 -7.19 2.79 1.95
CA VAL A 54 -6.34 3.67 2.79
C VAL A 54 -6.95 5.07 2.93
N ASN A 55 -7.38 5.68 1.83
CA ASN A 55 -7.94 7.04 1.83
C ASN A 55 -9.23 7.16 2.64
N ASN A 56 -10.00 6.06 2.77
CA ASN A 56 -11.23 6.00 3.56
C ASN A 56 -11.03 5.33 4.93
N SER A 57 -9.78 5.08 5.35
CA SER A 57 -9.47 4.39 6.62
C SER A 57 -10.18 3.02 6.77
N ILE A 58 -10.26 2.25 5.69
CA ILE A 58 -10.86 0.92 5.65
C ILE A 58 -9.75 -0.13 5.81
N PHE A 59 -9.79 -0.88 6.90
CA PHE A 59 -8.76 -1.88 7.23
C PHE A 59 -9.21 -3.33 7.04
N SER A 60 -10.45 -3.55 6.59
CA SER A 60 -11.00 -4.88 6.31
C SER A 60 -11.25 -5.04 4.81
N LEU A 61 -10.74 -6.12 4.20
CA LEU A 61 -10.97 -6.41 2.78
C LEU A 61 -12.45 -6.66 2.45
N ARG A 62 -13.24 -7.17 3.41
CA ARG A 62 -14.70 -7.34 3.23
C ARG A 62 -15.43 -6.01 3.27
N GLU A 63 -15.00 -5.12 4.16
CA GLU A 63 -15.54 -3.77 4.20
C GLU A 63 -15.16 -2.99 2.94
N LEU A 64 -13.92 -3.15 2.45
CA LEU A 64 -13.46 -2.56 1.21
C LEU A 64 -14.33 -2.98 0.02
N GLU A 65 -14.56 -4.29 -0.12
CA GLU A 65 -15.47 -4.84 -1.12
C GLU A 65 -16.87 -4.20 -1.02
N TYR A 66 -17.45 -4.16 0.18
CA TYR A 66 -18.77 -3.59 0.41
C TYR A 66 -18.84 -2.10 0.07
N LYS A 67 -17.87 -1.30 0.51
CA LYS A 67 -17.82 0.14 0.26
C LYS A 67 -17.63 0.47 -1.21
N ILE A 68 -16.77 -0.26 -1.91
CA ILE A 68 -16.58 -0.08 -3.36
C ILE A 68 -17.86 -0.44 -4.10
N LYS A 69 -18.59 -1.51 -3.71
CA LYS A 69 -19.89 -1.85 -4.30
C LYS A 69 -20.92 -0.72 -4.21
N GLN A 70 -20.87 0.09 -3.15
CA GLN A 70 -21.74 1.25 -2.97
C GLN A 70 -21.29 2.46 -3.80
N ASP A 71 -19.98 2.61 -4.05
CA ASP A 71 -19.43 3.74 -4.80
C ASP A 71 -19.39 3.47 -6.32
N ILE A 72 -20.51 3.74 -6.99
CA ILE A 72 -20.65 3.60 -8.44
C ILE A 72 -19.74 4.58 -9.20
N VAL A 73 -19.43 5.74 -8.62
CA VAL A 73 -18.60 6.76 -9.26
C VAL A 73 -17.15 6.26 -9.34
N PHE A 74 -16.61 5.79 -8.22
CA PHE A 74 -15.29 5.18 -8.15
C PHE A 74 -15.17 3.99 -9.10
N GLN A 75 -16.14 3.06 -9.08
CA GLN A 75 -16.17 1.91 -9.99
C GLN A 75 -16.04 2.33 -11.47
N LYS A 76 -16.76 3.38 -11.88
CA LYS A 76 -16.69 3.92 -13.24
C LYS A 76 -15.35 4.58 -13.55
N ILE A 77 -14.79 5.34 -12.62
CA ILE A 77 -13.50 6.02 -12.77
C ILE A 77 -12.40 5.01 -13.10
N ILE A 78 -12.35 3.89 -12.38
CA ILE A 78 -11.31 2.86 -12.57
C ILE A 78 -11.73 1.75 -13.54
N GLY A 79 -12.91 1.84 -14.15
CA GLY A 79 -13.40 0.88 -15.15
C GLY A 79 -13.71 -0.52 -14.61
N LEU A 80 -14.16 -0.64 -13.36
CA LEU A 80 -14.62 -1.91 -12.79
C LEU A 80 -16.01 -2.28 -13.33
N LYS A 81 -16.11 -3.46 -13.97
CA LYS A 81 -17.39 -4.05 -14.36
C LYS A 81 -18.07 -4.75 -13.18
N GLU A 82 -17.26 -5.39 -12.35
CA GLU A 82 -17.66 -6.05 -11.11
C GLU A 82 -16.62 -5.75 -10.05
N VAL A 83 -17.02 -5.69 -8.78
CA VAL A 83 -16.09 -5.42 -7.68
C VAL A 83 -15.35 -6.71 -7.31
N PRO A 84 -14.01 -6.70 -7.18
CA PRO A 84 -13.28 -7.85 -6.67
C PRO A 84 -13.76 -8.26 -5.28
N ASP A 85 -13.88 -9.56 -5.04
CA ASP A 85 -14.17 -10.05 -3.69
C ASP A 85 -12.94 -9.95 -2.78
N HIS A 86 -13.16 -10.02 -1.47
CA HIS A 86 -12.09 -9.95 -0.46
C HIS A 86 -10.97 -11.00 -0.69
N SER A 87 -11.29 -12.19 -1.20
CA SER A 87 -10.29 -13.22 -1.50
C SER A 87 -9.39 -12.81 -2.66
N THR A 88 -9.98 -12.22 -3.71
CA THR A 88 -9.27 -11.66 -4.86
C THR A 88 -8.36 -10.52 -4.42
N PHE A 89 -8.87 -9.60 -3.59
CA PHE A 89 -8.03 -8.54 -3.03
C PHE A 89 -6.85 -9.12 -2.24
N SER A 90 -7.08 -10.10 -1.37
CA SER A 90 -6.02 -10.72 -0.57
C SER A 90 -4.91 -11.31 -1.45
N LEU A 91 -5.27 -12.12 -2.45
CA LEU A 91 -4.29 -12.78 -3.32
C LEU A 91 -3.53 -11.77 -4.18
N ARG A 92 -4.24 -10.79 -4.75
CA ARG A 92 -3.63 -9.81 -5.64
C ARG A 92 -2.78 -8.80 -4.88
N ALA A 93 -3.19 -8.36 -3.69
CA ALA A 93 -2.40 -7.45 -2.87
C ALA A 93 -1.03 -8.05 -2.52
N ILE A 94 -0.98 -9.31 -2.09
CA ILE A 94 0.30 -10.01 -1.79
C ILE A 94 1.20 -10.08 -3.03
N ALA A 95 0.63 -10.42 -4.18
CA ALA A 95 1.39 -10.50 -5.42
C ALA A 95 1.94 -9.12 -5.84
N LEU A 96 1.12 -8.07 -5.69
CA LEU A 96 1.49 -6.70 -6.06
C LEU A 96 2.47 -6.06 -5.10
N GLU A 97 2.38 -6.37 -3.81
CA GLU A 97 3.32 -5.87 -2.81
C GLU A 97 4.76 -6.20 -3.22
N LYS A 98 5.01 -7.45 -3.62
CA LYS A 98 6.34 -7.94 -3.99
C LYS A 98 6.97 -7.25 -5.20
N TYR A 99 6.17 -6.75 -6.15
CA TYR A 99 6.68 -6.28 -7.44
C TYR A 99 6.30 -4.84 -7.80
N VAL A 100 5.31 -4.25 -7.12
CA VAL A 100 4.71 -2.96 -7.50
C VAL A 100 4.79 -1.95 -6.36
N TYR A 101 4.36 -2.31 -5.15
CA TYR A 101 4.23 -1.31 -4.07
C TYR A 101 5.58 -0.69 -3.70
N TYR A 102 6.62 -1.51 -3.52
CA TYR A 102 7.97 -1.01 -3.27
C TYR A 102 8.52 -0.17 -4.43
N GLY A 103 8.18 -0.52 -5.68
CA GLY A 103 8.58 0.26 -6.86
C GLY A 103 7.91 1.62 -6.92
N ILE A 104 6.60 1.68 -6.68
CA ILE A 104 5.84 2.95 -6.62
C ILE A 104 6.40 3.81 -5.49
N TYR A 105 6.62 3.21 -4.32
CA TYR A 105 7.20 3.90 -3.17
C TYR A 105 8.58 4.49 -3.50
N ALA A 106 9.50 3.70 -4.04
CA ALA A 106 10.84 4.18 -4.40
C ALA A 106 10.77 5.34 -5.41
N MET A 107 9.91 5.24 -6.43
CA MET A 107 9.70 6.31 -7.40
C MET A 107 9.13 7.59 -6.76
N LEU A 108 8.22 7.47 -5.79
CA LEU A 108 7.67 8.63 -5.08
C LEU A 108 8.75 9.33 -4.26
N ILE A 109 9.61 8.58 -3.56
CA ILE A 109 10.73 9.15 -2.80
C ILE A 109 11.72 9.85 -3.73
N GLU A 110 12.06 9.24 -4.86
CA GLU A 110 12.93 9.86 -5.88
C GLU A 110 12.32 11.14 -6.46
N LEU A 111 11.01 11.14 -6.73
CA LEU A 111 10.31 12.29 -7.29
C LEU A 111 10.20 13.45 -6.29
N ILE A 112 9.89 13.16 -5.03
CA ILE A 112 9.79 14.17 -3.98
C ILE A 112 11.19 14.72 -3.65
N ASN A 113 12.22 13.86 -3.75
CA ASN A 113 13.61 14.16 -3.41
C ASN A 113 13.74 14.92 -2.08
N PRO A 114 13.24 14.34 -0.97
CA PRO A 114 13.16 15.05 0.30
C PRO A 114 14.54 15.36 0.87
N SER A 115 14.65 16.45 1.64
CA SER A 115 15.88 16.76 2.36
C SER A 115 16.19 15.67 3.40
N THR A 116 17.34 15.01 3.24
CA THR A 116 17.83 13.95 4.15
C THR A 116 18.85 14.46 5.18
N ARG A 117 18.91 15.78 5.40
CA ARG A 117 19.86 16.41 6.35
C ARG A 117 19.71 15.89 7.78
N ILE A 118 18.47 15.64 8.20
CA ILE A 118 18.15 15.03 9.49
C ILE A 118 17.16 13.90 9.24
N CYS A 119 17.50 12.70 9.67
CA CYS A 119 16.66 11.52 9.60
C CYS A 119 16.42 10.95 11.00
N ALA A 120 15.20 10.49 11.24
CA ALA A 120 14.83 9.74 12.43
C ALA A 120 14.68 8.26 12.06
N ILE A 121 15.14 7.38 12.95
CA ILE A 121 14.96 5.93 12.84
C ILE A 121 14.20 5.49 14.07
N ASP A 122 13.06 4.86 13.87
CA ASP A 122 12.26 4.31 14.96
C ASP A 122 11.50 3.05 14.52
N GLY A 123 11.18 2.22 15.51
CA GLY A 123 10.41 0.98 15.34
C GLY A 123 9.06 1.08 16.04
N THR A 124 7.97 0.91 15.30
CA THR A 124 6.61 0.83 15.88
C THR A 124 6.11 -0.60 15.98
N ALA A 125 5.49 -0.92 17.12
CA ALA A 125 4.98 -2.25 17.40
C ALA A 125 3.65 -2.52 16.68
N LEU A 126 3.60 -3.59 15.90
CA LEU A 126 2.40 -4.06 15.22
C LEU A 126 1.88 -5.32 15.94
N ARG A 127 0.84 -5.18 16.76
CA ARG A 127 0.26 -6.32 17.49
C ARG A 127 -0.46 -7.24 16.52
N SER A 128 -0.20 -8.54 16.64
CA SER A 128 -0.97 -9.57 15.92
C SER A 128 -1.86 -10.34 16.89
N SER A 129 -2.76 -11.14 16.31
CA SER A 129 -3.57 -12.09 17.06
C SER A 129 -2.70 -13.17 17.70
N LEU A 130 -3.24 -13.83 18.73
CA LEU A 130 -2.56 -14.96 19.37
C LEU A 130 -2.40 -16.17 18.43
N TYR A 131 -3.24 -16.29 17.40
CA TYR A 131 -3.29 -17.44 16.48
C TYR A 131 -2.42 -17.27 15.24
N ASP A 132 -1.82 -16.10 15.05
CA ASP A 132 -0.87 -15.87 13.97
C ASP A 132 0.39 -16.72 14.19
N SER A 133 0.63 -17.68 13.30
CA SER A 133 1.75 -18.63 13.38
C SER A 133 3.09 -18.01 12.95
N GLU A 134 3.07 -16.92 12.21
CA GLU A 134 4.25 -16.22 11.71
C GLU A 134 4.74 -15.16 12.70
N ALA A 135 3.83 -14.54 13.45
CA ALA A 135 4.15 -13.60 14.51
C ALA A 135 5.02 -14.21 15.64
N ARG A 136 5.87 -13.40 16.27
CA ARG A 136 6.72 -13.79 17.40
C ARG A 136 6.52 -12.87 18.59
N TYR A 137 6.94 -13.32 19.77
CA TYR A 137 6.93 -12.48 20.96
C TYR A 137 8.15 -11.58 21.00
N GLY A 138 7.92 -10.29 21.17
CA GLY A 138 8.95 -9.27 21.34
C GLY A 138 8.67 -8.37 22.53
N LYS A 139 9.54 -7.37 22.71
CA LYS A 139 9.37 -6.30 23.71
C LYS A 139 9.25 -4.96 23.01
N GLY A 140 8.26 -4.18 23.42
CA GLY A 140 8.08 -2.78 23.04
C GLY A 140 8.05 -1.89 24.28
N THR A 141 8.51 -0.66 24.14
CA THR A 141 8.59 0.32 25.24
C THR A 141 7.22 0.63 25.83
N ARG A 142 6.19 0.79 24.99
CA ARG A 142 4.83 1.13 25.42
C ARG A 142 3.94 -0.07 25.73
N LEU A 143 4.18 -1.21 25.05
CA LEU A 143 3.31 -2.39 25.14
C LEU A 143 3.84 -3.47 26.09
N GLY A 144 5.07 -3.33 26.59
CA GLY A 144 5.74 -4.43 27.28
C GLY A 144 5.99 -5.60 26.34
N ARG A 145 5.76 -6.83 26.81
CA ARG A 145 5.90 -8.04 26.00
C ARG A 145 4.64 -8.26 25.17
N TYR A 146 4.79 -8.43 23.86
CA TYR A 146 3.66 -8.60 22.94
C TYR A 146 3.98 -9.61 21.82
N LYS A 147 2.95 -10.24 21.25
CA LYS A 147 3.07 -11.07 20.05
C LYS A 147 2.72 -10.25 18.81
N GLY A 148 3.57 -10.28 17.79
CA GLY A 148 3.33 -9.58 16.54
C GLY A 148 4.59 -9.32 15.74
N TYR A 149 4.61 -8.12 15.16
CA TYR A 149 5.63 -7.60 14.26
C TYR A 149 6.14 -6.23 14.74
N LYS A 150 7.13 -5.71 14.03
CA LYS A 150 7.59 -4.33 14.11
C LYS A 150 7.70 -3.76 12.71
N LEU A 151 7.23 -2.53 12.54
CA LEU A 151 7.57 -1.70 11.40
C LEU A 151 8.74 -0.82 11.83
N HIS A 152 9.89 -1.07 11.25
CA HIS A 152 11.06 -0.23 11.38
C HIS A 152 11.06 0.78 10.23
N CYS A 153 11.21 2.06 10.52
CA CYS A 153 11.15 3.11 9.51
C CYS A 153 12.23 4.15 9.74
N THR A 154 12.92 4.50 8.66
CA THR A 154 13.74 5.69 8.57
C THR A 154 12.92 6.76 7.86
N ALA A 155 12.79 7.94 8.45
CA ALA A 155 12.06 9.05 7.87
C ALA A 155 12.90 10.33 7.89
N CYS A 156 12.76 11.18 6.88
CA CYS A 156 13.28 12.54 6.96
C CYS A 156 12.46 13.33 7.99
N VAL A 157 13.12 14.20 8.75
CA VAL A 157 12.48 15.05 9.76
C VAL A 157 12.93 16.51 9.60
N CYS A 158 12.87 16.98 8.35
CA CYS A 158 13.09 18.37 7.97
C CYS A 158 11.73 19.10 7.87
N ASP A 159 11.44 19.75 6.74
CA ASP A 159 10.21 20.53 6.54
C ASP A 159 8.94 19.64 6.45
N SER A 160 9.13 18.36 6.12
CA SER A 160 8.08 17.34 6.09
C SER A 160 8.59 16.02 6.66
N ILE A 161 7.70 15.26 7.30
CA ILE A 161 8.01 13.90 7.77
C ILE A 161 7.61 12.90 6.69
N LEU A 162 8.61 12.34 5.99
CA LEU A 162 8.39 11.36 4.93
C LEU A 162 9.19 10.09 5.22
N PRO A 163 8.55 8.91 5.22
CA PRO A 163 9.26 7.64 5.23
C PRO A 163 10.23 7.58 4.04
N LEU A 164 11.51 7.29 4.28
CA LEU A 164 12.55 7.12 3.26
C LEU A 164 12.79 5.64 2.98
N SER A 165 12.88 4.83 4.04
CA SER A 165 12.94 3.38 3.95
C SER A 165 12.20 2.74 5.12
N PHE A 166 11.75 1.51 4.92
CA PHE A 166 11.08 0.76 5.98
C PHE A 166 11.29 -0.75 5.81
N SER A 167 11.12 -1.47 6.91
CA SER A 167 11.13 -2.93 6.94
C SER A 167 10.13 -3.43 7.97
N VAL A 168 9.43 -4.51 7.64
CA VAL A 168 8.54 -5.20 8.57
C VAL A 168 9.20 -6.51 8.97
N THR A 169 9.38 -6.72 10.27
CA THR A 169 9.94 -7.95 10.83
C THR A 169 9.08 -8.46 11.97
N THR A 170 9.36 -9.66 12.46
CA THR A 170 8.73 -10.17 13.69
C THR A 170 9.17 -9.38 14.92
N ALA A 171 8.33 -9.35 15.96
CA ALA A 171 8.50 -8.44 17.10
C ALA A 171 9.80 -8.63 17.91
N ASN A 172 10.45 -9.80 17.81
CA ASN A 172 11.70 -10.10 18.51
C ASN A 172 12.94 -9.49 17.85
N VAL A 173 12.80 -8.84 16.70
CA VAL A 173 13.90 -8.13 16.02
C VAL A 173 14.03 -6.72 16.60
N TYR A 174 15.27 -6.26 16.80
CA TYR A 174 15.59 -4.92 17.27
C TYR A 174 16.02 -4.03 16.11
N ASP A 175 15.83 -2.71 16.23
CA ASP A 175 16.10 -1.75 15.14
C ASP A 175 17.55 -1.83 14.65
N ASN A 176 18.50 -2.04 15.56
CA ASN A 176 19.93 -2.19 15.25
C ASN A 176 20.28 -3.46 14.45
N GLN A 177 19.34 -4.40 14.27
CA GLN A 177 19.54 -5.62 13.48
C GLN A 177 19.05 -5.46 12.04
N VAL A 178 18.37 -4.36 11.71
CA VAL A 178 17.77 -4.13 10.39
C VAL A 178 18.72 -3.29 9.53
N GLN A 179 19.63 -3.96 8.82
CA GLN A 179 20.70 -3.32 8.05
C GLN A 179 20.19 -2.42 6.90
N GLY A 180 19.02 -2.74 6.34
CA GLY A 180 18.46 -2.03 5.17
C GLY A 180 17.85 -0.66 5.47
N LEU A 181 17.87 -0.18 6.72
CA LEU A 181 17.30 1.12 7.10
C LEU A 181 18.31 2.27 7.05
N LEU A 182 19.60 1.96 6.93
CA LEU A 182 20.71 2.93 7.01
C LEU A 182 21.24 3.36 5.64
N TYR A 183 20.67 2.85 4.55
CA TYR A 183 21.06 3.15 3.17
C TYR A 183 19.92 3.85 2.45
#